data_AF-A0A1F6WNE2-F1
#
_entry.id   AF-A0A1F6WNE2-F1
#
_cell.length_a   1.000
_cell.length_b   1.000
_cell.length_c   1.000
_cell.angle_alpha   90.00
_cell.angle_beta   90.00
_cell.angle_gamma   90.00
#
_symmetry.space_group_name_H-M   'P 1'
#
loop_
_entity.id
_entity.type
_entity.pdbx_description
1 polymer ?
#
loop_
_entity_poly.entity_id
_entity_poly.type
_entity_poly.pdbx_seq_one_letter_code
_entity_poly.pdbx_strand_id
1 'polypeptide(L)'
;MSIRKYTNGVTLFEMILSIGIGSLLLMVLVSTIALMFESRIQQTLVKEVMESGTVILDLMMGSAEHASQITNPTKGESDDIFEVRIDPSDTSGNLEYFSWDPDTLEFIGAGQDGVLTLLNNDHVTITDFIVKNISQDTGADMATFSLTVQAENTIRPDYRYLHTFNGLLRVGYE
;
A
#
# COMPACT_ATOMS: atom_id res chain seq x y z
N MET A 1 -66.09 -38.93 -23.66
CA MET A 1 -64.87 -39.74 -23.84
C MET A 1 -63.70 -38.87 -23.41
N SER A 2 -63.20 -39.07 -22.18
CA SER A 2 -62.12 -38.25 -21.61
C SER A 2 -60.82 -39.06 -21.71
N ILE A 3 -59.90 -38.61 -22.57
CA ILE A 3 -58.57 -39.19 -22.71
C ILE A 3 -57.74 -38.64 -21.54
N ARG A 4 -57.61 -39.42 -20.47
CA ARG A 4 -56.65 -39.11 -19.39
C ARG A 4 -55.25 -39.18 -19.99
N LYS A 5 -54.60 -38.01 -20.14
CA LYS A 5 -53.16 -37.94 -20.37
C LYS A 5 -52.47 -38.47 -19.11
N TYR A 6 -51.78 -39.61 -19.23
CA TYR A 6 -50.85 -40.04 -18.21
C TYR A 6 -49.72 -39.00 -18.14
N THR A 7 -49.66 -38.26 -17.03
CA THR A 7 -48.46 -37.52 -16.66
C THR A 7 -47.38 -38.54 -16.32
N ASN A 8 -46.38 -38.70 -17.20
CA ASN A 8 -45.23 -39.56 -16.93
C ASN A 8 -44.54 -39.05 -15.66
N GLY A 9 -44.59 -39.84 -14.59
CA GLY A 9 -43.86 -39.54 -13.35
C GLY A 9 -42.36 -39.69 -13.57
N VAL A 10 -41.58 -38.86 -12.89
CA VAL A 10 -40.11 -38.94 -12.91
C VAL A 10 -39.68 -40.29 -12.33
N THR A 11 -38.83 -41.00 -13.05
CA THR A 11 -38.31 -42.29 -12.57
C THR A 11 -37.33 -42.07 -11.41
N LEU A 12 -37.21 -43.06 -10.52
CA LEU A 12 -36.28 -42.97 -9.38
C LEU A 12 -34.82 -42.80 -9.84
N PHE A 13 -34.48 -43.41 -10.98
CA PHE A 13 -33.19 -43.22 -11.65
C PHE A 13 -32.98 -41.77 -12.14
N GLU A 14 -33.97 -41.17 -12.81
CA GLU A 14 -33.89 -39.76 -13.24
C GLU A 14 -33.76 -38.80 -12.07
N MET A 15 -34.41 -39.07 -10.92
CA MET A 15 -34.21 -38.26 -9.71
C MET A 15 -32.78 -38.34 -9.20
N ILE A 16 -32.22 -39.56 -9.05
CA ILE A 16 -30.84 -39.72 -8.56
C ILE A 16 -29.84 -39.07 -9.52
N LEU A 17 -30.03 -39.25 -10.83
CA LEU A 17 -29.19 -38.65 -11.86
C LEU A 17 -29.28 -37.12 -11.83
N SER A 18 -30.48 -36.56 -11.65
CA SER A 18 -30.68 -35.11 -11.52
C SER A 18 -30.02 -34.55 -10.27
N ILE A 19 -30.09 -35.25 -9.13
CA ILE A 19 -29.41 -34.87 -7.90
C ILE A 19 -27.90 -34.94 -8.06
N GLY A 20 -27.37 -35.98 -8.70
CA GLY A 20 -25.94 -36.15 -8.95
C GLY A 20 -25.35 -35.07 -9.87
N ILE A 21 -26.07 -34.70 -10.93
CA ILE A 21 -25.68 -33.58 -11.79
C ILE A 21 -25.77 -32.27 -11.02
N GLY A 22 -26.84 -32.07 -10.24
CA GLY A 22 -27.03 -30.88 -9.43
C GLY A 22 -25.92 -30.67 -8.39
N SER A 23 -25.47 -31.75 -7.73
CA SER A 23 -24.39 -31.69 -6.76
C SER A 23 -23.02 -31.45 -7.40
N LEU A 24 -22.74 -32.03 -8.57
CA LEU A 24 -21.54 -31.71 -9.35
C LEU A 24 -21.51 -30.24 -9.78
N LEU A 25 -22.64 -29.71 -10.27
CA LEU A 25 -22.76 -28.30 -10.64
C LEU A 25 -22.56 -27.40 -9.42
N LEU A 26 -23.16 -27.74 -8.27
CA LEU A 26 -22.94 -27.01 -7.02
C LEU A 26 -21.48 -27.01 -6.59
N MET A 27 -20.79 -28.15 -6.71
CA MET A 27 -19.37 -28.24 -6.36
C MET A 27 -18.50 -27.31 -7.24
N VAL A 28 -18.80 -27.25 -8.54
CA VAL A 28 -18.12 -26.34 -9.47
C VAL A 28 -18.42 -24.88 -9.12
N LEU A 29 -19.67 -24.54 -8.79
CA LEU A 29 -20.04 -23.18 -8.40
C LEU A 29 -19.35 -22.75 -7.10
N VAL A 30 -19.36 -23.59 -6.07
CA VAL A 30 -18.73 -23.29 -4.78
C VAL A 30 -17.22 -23.12 -4.92
N SER A 31 -16.55 -24.00 -5.67
CA SER A 31 -15.10 -23.87 -5.93
C SER A 31 -14.76 -22.59 -6.70
N THR A 32 -15.56 -22.24 -7.71
CA THR A 32 -15.38 -20.99 -8.45
C THR A 32 -15.54 -19.77 -7.55
N ILE A 33 -16.55 -19.76 -6.67
CA ILE A 33 -16.77 -18.68 -5.70
C ILE A 33 -15.59 -18.56 -4.74
N ALA A 34 -15.05 -19.68 -4.24
CA ALA A 34 -13.89 -19.68 -3.35
C ALA A 34 -12.67 -19.03 -4.02
N LEU A 35 -12.38 -19.39 -5.28
CA LEU A 35 -11.29 -18.79 -6.06
C LEU A 35 -11.52 -17.29 -6.30
N MET A 36 -12.76 -16.86 -6.53
CA MET A 36 -13.08 -15.44 -6.67
C MET A 36 -12.84 -14.66 -5.37
N PHE A 37 -13.18 -15.23 -4.21
CA PHE A 37 -12.90 -14.60 -2.92
C PHE A 37 -11.40 -14.47 -2.68
N GLU A 38 -10.63 -15.51 -2.98
CA GLU A 38 -9.17 -15.51 -2.85
C GLU A 38 -8.54 -14.41 -3.71
N SER A 39 -8.95 -14.32 -4.98
CA SER A 39 -8.47 -13.27 -5.89
C SER A 39 -8.83 -11.87 -5.39
N ARG A 40 -10.04 -11.67 -4.84
CA ARG A 40 -10.45 -10.38 -4.28
C ARG A 40 -9.61 -9.98 -3.08
N ILE A 41 -9.29 -10.91 -2.18
CA ILE A 41 -8.44 -10.63 -1.00
C ILE A 41 -7.07 -10.15 -1.48
N GLN A 42 -6.45 -10.85 -2.44
CA GLN A 42 -5.16 -10.45 -2.99
C GLN A 42 -5.21 -9.07 -3.65
N GLN A 43 -6.24 -8.80 -4.47
CA GLN A 43 -6.41 -7.50 -5.11
C GLN A 43 -6.59 -6.36 -4.11
N THR A 44 -7.33 -6.58 -3.02
CA THR A 44 -7.50 -5.59 -1.96
C THR A 44 -6.16 -5.28 -1.29
N LEU A 45 -5.38 -6.30 -0.93
CA LEU A 45 -4.07 -6.09 -0.30
C LEU A 45 -3.10 -5.32 -1.21
N VAL A 46 -3.05 -5.69 -2.49
CA VAL A 46 -2.24 -4.96 -3.48
C VAL A 46 -2.68 -3.50 -3.56
N LYS A 47 -3.99 -3.27 -3.68
CA LYS A 47 -4.54 -1.92 -3.77
C LYS A 47 -4.17 -1.09 -2.54
N GLU A 48 -4.29 -1.66 -1.35
CA GLU A 48 -4.02 -0.95 -0.10
C GLU A 48 -2.55 -0.55 0.07
N VAL A 49 -1.63 -1.48 -0.26
CA VAL A 49 -0.19 -1.19 -0.30
C VAL A 49 0.13 -0.10 -1.33
N MET A 50 -0.49 -0.15 -2.50
CA MET A 50 -0.27 0.84 -3.56
C MET A 50 -0.84 2.21 -3.19
N GLU A 51 -2.04 2.29 -2.62
CA GLU A 51 -2.65 3.55 -2.20
C GLU A 51 -1.86 4.20 -1.04
N SER A 52 -1.51 3.42 -0.01
CA SER A 52 -0.70 3.91 1.10
C SER A 52 0.68 4.38 0.64
N GLY A 53 1.37 3.56 -0.18
CA GLY A 53 2.65 3.96 -0.77
C GLY A 53 2.54 5.24 -1.58
N THR A 54 1.53 5.38 -2.45
CA THR A 54 1.34 6.58 -3.28
C THR A 54 1.14 7.84 -2.43
N VAL A 55 0.34 7.79 -1.36
CA VAL A 55 0.15 8.95 -0.47
C VAL A 55 1.46 9.38 0.19
N ILE A 56 2.26 8.42 0.67
CA ILE A 56 3.58 8.72 1.27
C ILE A 56 4.52 9.33 0.24
N LEU A 57 4.53 8.78 -0.98
CA LEU A 57 5.34 9.29 -2.08
C LEU A 57 4.96 10.72 -2.46
N ASP A 58 3.66 11.00 -2.61
CA ASP A 58 3.17 12.33 -2.96
C ASP A 58 3.55 13.36 -1.89
N LEU A 59 3.47 12.98 -0.61
CA LEU A 59 3.94 13.81 0.51
C LEU A 59 5.44 14.05 0.46
N MET A 60 6.25 13.00 0.26
CA MET A 60 7.71 13.13 0.18
C MET A 60 8.16 13.95 -1.03
N MET A 61 7.52 13.76 -2.19
CA MET A 61 7.79 14.53 -3.39
C MET A 61 7.41 15.99 -3.20
N GLY A 62 6.21 16.26 -2.67
CA GLY A 62 5.78 17.63 -2.37
C GLY A 62 6.67 18.32 -1.34
N SER A 63 7.13 17.59 -0.33
CA SER A 63 8.08 18.09 0.68
C SER A 63 9.43 18.45 0.04
N ALA A 64 9.97 17.57 -0.81
CA ALA A 64 11.21 17.80 -1.53
C ALA A 64 11.10 18.96 -2.54
N GLU A 65 9.99 19.07 -3.28
CA GLU A 65 9.75 20.14 -4.23
C GLU A 65 9.69 21.51 -3.54
N HIS A 66 9.04 21.62 -2.38
CA HIS A 66 9.02 22.89 -1.63
C HIS A 66 10.24 23.12 -0.75
N ALA A 67 11.17 22.17 -0.68
CA ALA A 67 12.37 22.31 0.11
C ALA A 67 13.42 23.19 -0.58
N SER A 68 14.17 23.91 0.25
CA SER A 68 15.39 24.63 -0.12
C SER A 68 16.64 23.75 -0.04
N GLN A 69 16.69 22.82 0.91
CA GLN A 69 17.83 21.91 1.13
C GLN A 69 17.43 20.65 1.88
N ILE A 70 18.23 19.59 1.72
CA ILE A 70 18.15 18.38 2.55
C ILE A 70 19.08 18.56 3.76
N THR A 71 18.53 18.46 4.97
CA THR A 71 19.31 18.49 6.21
C THR A 71 19.78 17.08 6.61
N ASN A 72 18.93 16.06 6.40
CA ASN A 72 19.24 14.66 6.64
C ASN A 72 18.61 13.76 5.56
N PRO A 73 19.30 12.74 5.00
CA PRO A 73 20.68 12.32 5.24
C PRO A 73 21.70 13.40 4.86
N THR A 74 22.86 13.42 5.54
CA THR A 74 24.00 14.22 5.07
C THR A 74 24.50 13.74 3.70
N LYS A 75 25.13 14.62 2.91
CA LYS A 75 25.52 14.34 1.52
C LYS A 75 26.36 13.06 1.40
N GLY A 76 25.91 12.12 0.55
CA GLY A 76 26.58 10.84 0.31
C GLY A 76 26.15 9.71 1.25
N GLU A 77 25.52 10.05 2.38
CA GLU A 77 25.07 9.09 3.39
C GLU A 77 23.62 8.64 3.15
N SER A 78 23.24 7.57 3.83
CA SER A 78 21.88 7.07 3.91
C SER A 78 21.40 7.03 5.35
N ASP A 79 20.13 7.30 5.56
CA ASP A 79 19.49 7.30 6.87
C ASP A 79 18.03 6.84 6.77
N ASP A 80 17.45 6.43 7.90
CA ASP A 80 16.01 6.14 8.04
C ASP A 80 15.19 7.39 8.39
N ILE A 81 15.87 8.54 8.44
CA ILE A 81 15.29 9.87 8.63
C ILE A 81 15.53 10.69 7.37
N PHE A 82 14.46 11.24 6.82
CA PHE A 82 14.51 12.24 5.77
C PHE A 82 14.04 13.58 6.31
N GLU A 83 14.95 14.54 6.40
CA GLU A 83 14.68 15.88 6.90
C GLU A 83 15.02 16.91 5.83
N VAL A 84 14.04 17.75 5.51
CA VAL A 84 14.20 18.85 4.56
C VAL A 84 13.82 20.17 5.20
N ARG A 85 14.44 21.24 4.69
CA ARG A 85 14.16 22.59 5.13
C ARG A 85 13.44 23.36 4.04
N ILE A 86 12.27 23.91 4.35
CA ILE A 86 11.46 24.67 3.40
C ILE A 86 12.06 26.06 3.13
N ASP A 87 12.36 26.83 4.18
CA ASP A 87 12.96 28.18 4.05
C ASP A 87 14.31 28.24 4.78
N PRO A 88 15.41 28.63 4.10
CA PRO A 88 16.72 28.73 4.72
C PRO A 88 16.85 29.94 5.67
N SER A 89 15.99 30.95 5.55
CA SER A 89 16.02 32.20 6.32
C SER A 89 15.35 32.12 7.69
N ASP A 90 14.54 31.09 7.93
CA ASP A 90 13.84 30.88 9.19
C ASP A 90 14.27 29.56 9.85
N THR A 91 14.81 29.71 11.06
CA THR A 91 15.44 28.65 11.85
C THR A 91 14.47 27.93 12.78
N SER A 92 13.21 28.36 12.90
CA SER A 92 12.25 27.84 13.87
C SER A 92 10.95 27.44 13.19
N GLY A 93 10.80 26.16 12.87
CA GLY A 93 9.54 25.59 12.40
C GLY A 93 9.44 25.40 10.88
N ASN A 94 10.52 25.47 10.10
CA ASN A 94 10.46 25.19 8.65
C ASN A 94 11.14 23.87 8.26
N LEU A 95 11.15 22.92 9.19
CA LEU A 95 11.65 21.58 8.97
C LEU A 95 10.47 20.65 8.73
N GLU A 96 10.54 19.93 7.63
CA GLU A 96 9.70 18.76 7.42
C GLU A 96 10.58 17.54 7.63
N TYR A 97 10.12 16.60 8.46
CA TYR A 97 10.85 15.37 8.65
C TYR A 97 9.94 14.16 8.57
N PHE A 98 10.49 13.13 7.95
CA PHE A 98 9.95 11.78 7.87
C PHE A 98 10.90 10.89 8.67
N SER A 99 10.37 10.26 9.71
CA SER A 99 11.13 9.34 10.54
C SER A 99 10.45 7.99 10.53
N TRP A 100 11.23 6.94 10.32
CA TRP A 100 10.76 5.59 10.52
C TRP A 100 11.16 5.09 11.92
N ASP A 101 10.17 4.77 12.73
CA ASP A 101 10.31 3.97 13.95
C ASP A 101 9.76 2.57 13.62
N PRO A 102 10.22 1.46 14.25
CA PRO A 102 9.80 0.12 13.85
C PRO A 102 8.28 0.01 13.75
N ASP A 103 7.80 -0.25 12.53
CA ASP A 103 6.40 -0.40 12.12
C ASP A 103 5.59 0.90 11.85
N THR A 104 6.14 2.09 12.11
CA THR A 104 5.44 3.37 11.88
C THR A 104 6.31 4.40 11.17
N LEU A 105 5.80 4.93 10.06
CA LEU A 105 6.37 6.14 9.45
C LEU A 105 5.65 7.36 9.98
N GLU A 106 6.43 8.24 10.58
CA GLU A 106 5.98 9.47 11.20
C GLU A 106 6.33 10.64 10.28
N PHE A 107 5.41 11.58 10.14
CA PHE A 107 5.61 12.83 9.42
C PHE A 107 5.29 14.02 10.30
N ILE A 108 6.17 15.01 10.31
CA ILE A 108 5.92 16.34 10.86
C ILE A 108 6.11 17.37 9.75
N GLY A 109 5.07 18.16 9.52
CA GLY A 109 5.07 19.24 8.52
C GLY A 109 5.68 20.54 9.05
N ALA A 110 6.05 21.42 8.13
CA ALA A 110 6.59 22.73 8.47
C ALA A 110 5.52 23.56 9.21
N GLY A 111 5.92 24.17 10.31
CA GLY A 111 5.10 25.03 11.18
C GLY A 111 4.21 24.25 12.14
N GLN A 112 4.30 22.93 12.14
CA GLN A 112 3.50 22.02 12.95
C GLN A 112 4.32 21.38 14.08
N ASP A 113 5.23 22.14 14.70
CA ASP A 113 6.10 21.66 15.79
C ASP A 113 5.30 20.83 16.83
N GLY A 114 5.53 19.51 16.82
CA GLY A 114 4.93 18.56 17.75
C GLY A 114 3.60 17.91 17.31
N VAL A 115 3.07 18.21 16.11
CA VAL A 115 1.92 17.48 15.54
C VAL A 115 2.42 16.35 14.65
N LEU A 116 2.50 15.17 15.26
CA LEU A 116 2.94 13.96 14.59
C LEU A 116 1.78 13.36 13.79
N THR A 117 1.99 13.22 12.48
CA THR A 117 1.06 12.53 11.59
C THR A 117 1.59 11.14 11.30
N LEU A 118 0.85 10.14 11.77
CA LEU A 118 1.11 8.74 11.48
C LEU A 118 0.65 8.42 10.05
N LEU A 119 1.56 7.94 9.22
CA LEU A 119 1.28 7.58 7.82
C LEU A 119 0.95 6.09 7.63
N ASN A 120 0.95 5.31 8.71
CA ASN A 120 0.52 3.92 8.73
C ASN A 120 -1.01 3.78 8.86
N ASN A 121 -1.52 2.63 8.46
CA ASN A 121 -2.92 2.22 8.64
C ASN A 121 -2.96 0.93 9.47
N ASP A 122 -4.08 0.61 10.11
CA ASP A 122 -4.29 -0.63 10.90
C ASP A 122 -4.08 -1.92 10.09
N HIS A 123 -4.05 -1.81 8.75
CA HIS A 123 -3.91 -2.92 7.81
C HIS A 123 -2.62 -2.86 6.98
N VAL A 124 -1.84 -1.77 7.09
CA VAL A 124 -0.63 -1.54 6.31
C VAL A 124 0.51 -1.12 7.23
N THR A 125 1.58 -1.90 7.21
CA THR A 125 2.80 -1.67 7.99
C THR A 125 3.94 -1.28 7.07
N ILE A 126 4.75 -0.31 7.50
CA ILE A 126 5.94 0.10 6.79
C ILE A 126 7.12 -0.65 7.40
N THR A 127 7.73 -1.50 6.58
CA THR A 127 8.72 -2.48 7.04
C THR A 127 10.16 -2.04 6.87
N ASP A 128 10.39 -1.08 5.97
CA ASP A 128 11.72 -0.54 5.69
C ASP A 128 11.57 0.84 5.06
N PHE A 129 12.41 1.77 5.47
CA PHE A 129 12.47 3.11 4.90
C PHE A 129 13.91 3.60 4.95
N ILE A 130 14.48 3.87 3.78
CA ILE A 130 15.86 4.32 3.64
C ILE A 130 15.88 5.44 2.62
N VAL A 131 16.46 6.57 3.01
CA VAL A 131 16.77 7.67 2.11
C VAL A 131 18.26 7.83 2.01
N LYS A 132 18.75 8.07 0.80
CA LYS A 132 20.15 8.32 0.50
C LYS A 132 20.30 9.66 -0.18
N ASN A 133 21.11 10.53 0.41
CA ASN A 133 21.43 11.81 -0.19
C ASN A 133 22.50 11.63 -1.28
N ILE A 134 22.14 12.00 -2.51
CA ILE A 134 23.02 11.91 -3.69
C ILE A 134 23.37 13.31 -4.24
N SER A 135 23.13 14.37 -3.45
CA SER A 135 23.50 15.74 -3.78
C SER A 135 24.98 15.85 -4.11
N GLN A 136 25.29 16.73 -5.07
CA GLN A 136 26.66 17.12 -5.38
C GLN A 136 27.03 18.41 -4.63
N ASP A 137 28.33 18.74 -4.58
CA ASP A 137 28.80 19.98 -3.95
C ASP A 137 28.31 21.25 -4.68
N THR A 138 28.06 21.12 -5.99
CA THR A 138 27.52 22.18 -6.83
C THR A 138 26.33 21.65 -7.62
N GLY A 139 25.13 22.16 -7.34
CA GLY A 139 23.90 21.74 -8.03
C GLY A 139 22.68 21.78 -7.12
N ALA A 140 21.53 21.40 -7.66
CA ALA A 140 20.33 21.17 -6.88
C ALA A 140 20.52 19.94 -5.98
N ASP A 141 19.95 19.99 -4.78
CA ASP A 141 19.96 18.86 -3.87
C ASP A 141 19.09 17.71 -4.42
N MET A 142 19.57 16.48 -4.25
CA MET A 142 18.88 15.27 -4.73
C MET A 142 19.03 14.14 -3.73
N ALA A 143 17.95 13.37 -3.55
CA ALA A 143 17.97 12.16 -2.75
C ALA A 143 17.33 11.00 -3.53
N THR A 144 17.80 9.79 -3.29
CA THR A 144 17.09 8.56 -3.70
C THR A 144 16.47 7.95 -2.47
N PHE A 145 15.23 7.47 -2.57
CA PHE A 145 14.57 6.78 -1.45
C PHE A 145 14.20 5.35 -1.85
N SER A 146 14.09 4.51 -0.83
CA SER A 146 13.53 3.17 -0.86
C SER A 146 12.54 3.05 0.30
N LEU A 147 11.27 2.79 0.00
CA LEU A 147 10.19 2.63 0.96
C LEU A 147 9.55 1.27 0.74
N THR A 148 9.56 0.40 1.75
CA THR A 148 8.91 -0.91 1.69
C THR A 148 7.65 -0.94 2.52
N VAL A 149 6.52 -1.13 1.84
CA VAL A 149 5.19 -1.17 2.42
C VAL A 149 4.64 -2.59 2.35
N GLN A 150 4.04 -3.05 3.43
CA GLN A 150 3.49 -4.39 3.59
C GLN A 150 2.05 -4.33 4.09
N ALA A 151 1.18 -5.17 3.54
CA ALA A 151 -0.15 -5.42 4.10
C ALA A 151 -0.34 -6.92 4.34
N GLU A 152 -1.04 -7.25 5.42
CA GLU A 152 -1.38 -8.61 5.81
C GLU A 152 -2.86 -8.72 6.12
N ASN A 153 -3.49 -9.81 5.69
CA ASN A 153 -4.88 -10.04 6.03
C ASN A 153 -5.01 -10.61 7.46
N THR A 154 -5.74 -9.91 8.32
CA THR A 154 -5.94 -10.28 9.73
C THR A 154 -6.67 -11.61 9.96
N ILE A 155 -7.49 -12.05 9.01
CA ILE A 155 -8.24 -13.31 9.07
C ILE A 155 -7.42 -14.46 8.47
N ARG A 156 -6.56 -14.15 7.49
CA ARG A 156 -5.73 -15.10 6.77
C ARG A 156 -4.29 -14.58 6.62
N PRO A 157 -3.45 -14.75 7.66
CA PRO A 157 -2.05 -14.30 7.70
C PRO A 157 -1.17 -14.81 6.53
N ASP A 158 -1.59 -15.91 5.90
CA ASP A 158 -0.95 -16.46 4.70
C ASP A 158 -1.04 -15.52 3.48
N TYR A 159 -2.01 -14.60 3.47
CA TYR A 159 -2.12 -13.56 2.46
C TYR A 159 -1.41 -12.30 2.93
N ARG A 160 -0.18 -12.18 2.48
CA ARG A 160 0.67 -11.00 2.69
C ARG A 160 1.18 -10.49 1.35
N TYR A 161 1.14 -9.18 1.19
CA TYR A 161 1.71 -8.50 0.02
C TYR A 161 2.72 -7.46 0.50
N LEU A 162 3.87 -7.42 -0.16
CA LEU A 162 4.96 -6.49 0.13
C LEU A 162 5.43 -5.87 -1.17
N HIS A 163 5.62 -4.55 -1.16
CA HIS A 163 6.12 -3.80 -2.29
C HIS A 163 7.13 -2.74 -1.86
N THR A 164 8.22 -2.62 -2.62
CA THR A 164 9.24 -1.60 -2.40
C THR A 164 9.15 -0.53 -3.47
N PHE A 165 8.78 0.67 -3.05
CA PHE A 165 8.80 1.88 -3.87
C PHE A 165 10.20 2.46 -3.87
N ASN A 166 10.69 2.79 -5.05
CA ASN A 166 11.99 3.43 -5.23
C ASN A 166 11.80 4.66 -6.11
N GLY A 167 12.56 5.71 -5.84
CA GLY A 167 12.49 6.91 -6.65
C GLY A 167 13.60 7.91 -6.35
N LEU A 168 13.52 9.03 -7.07
CA LEU A 168 14.43 10.16 -6.93
C LEU A 168 13.62 11.38 -6.52
N LEU A 169 14.05 12.01 -5.44
CA LEU A 169 13.58 13.28 -4.94
C LEU A 169 14.55 14.35 -5.42
N ARG A 170 14.01 15.40 -6.02
CA ARG A 170 14.78 16.58 -6.42
C ARG A 170 14.28 17.75 -5.60
N VAL A 171 15.21 18.42 -4.96
CA VAL A 171 14.95 19.65 -4.22
C VAL A 171 14.89 20.81 -5.18
N GLY A 172 13.90 21.69 -5.02
CA GLY A 172 13.74 22.82 -5.93
C GLY A 172 12.70 23.83 -5.48
N TYR A 173 13.10 24.74 -4.60
CA TYR A 173 12.33 25.95 -4.29
C TYR A 173 12.18 26.83 -5.55
N GLU A 174 10.99 26.85 -6.15
CA GLU A 174 10.60 27.86 -7.17
C GLU A 174 10.20 29.20 -6.54
#